data_AF-A0AAD2GTQ9-F1
#
_entry.id   AF-A0AAD2GTQ9-F1
#
_cell.length_a   1.000
_cell.length_b   1.000
_cell.length_c   1.000
_cell.angle_alpha   90.00
_cell.angle_beta   90.00
_cell.angle_gamma   90.00
#
_symmetry.space_group_name_H-M   'P 1'
#
loop_
_entity.id
_entity.type
_entity.pdbx_description
1 polymer ?
#
loop_
_entity_poly.entity_id
_entity_poly.type
_entity_poly.pdbx_seq_one_letter_code
_entity_poly.pdbx_strand_id
1 'polypeptide(L)'
;MNVLVYSGSEVVQASLDHTLSSLRSLLLPHYSVQPITPQSLLSQPWQPNCALLVFPGCRDIVLTKSASKINEFVNKGGAFLGLGTGAHYSLKGLNPELSGAAPSSATADMMLRFSDMASGAHIYPSFQPSGSDTSARAVAIETYEGERIDLMYQGGSGELLGAEGEKKPKVRVLARYLESDVPGAAAAASYGVGAGKVVLWAASPEFPLTEEPASSVALALSPSPATLDLAEERRQLVMRRSLVLLGLNLPETGETANRPIAQYLVSHFLKPAIVSAVTRALGGVDLFEDESDHFQLHSFETAQNARAIAVAQSNPSTWQPKHIIVCDGQLPGPEQTPLFDLTLFFSSLSAARKKEELQDDREPWCFGDALLYGEVVTSTQTMLDK
;
A
#
# COMPACT_ATOMS: atom_id res chain seq x y z
N MET A 1 -8.58 -1.55 -12.11
CA MET A 1 -9.38 -2.24 -11.07
C MET A 1 -9.10 -1.58 -9.72
N ASN A 2 -10.08 -1.51 -8.83
CA ASN A 2 -9.96 -0.78 -7.57
C ASN A 2 -9.79 -1.72 -6.37
N VAL A 3 -8.96 -1.31 -5.42
CA VAL A 3 -8.84 -1.88 -4.08
C VAL A 3 -9.43 -0.86 -3.13
N LEU A 4 -10.53 -1.23 -2.47
CA LEU A 4 -11.31 -0.33 -1.64
C LEU A 4 -11.02 -0.62 -0.18
N VAL A 5 -10.55 0.38 0.55
CA VAL A 5 -10.22 0.28 1.98
C VAL A 5 -11.31 0.98 2.79
N TYR A 6 -11.97 0.25 3.68
CA TYR A 6 -13.05 0.81 4.48
C TYR A 6 -12.56 1.94 5.39
N SER A 7 -13.26 3.09 5.37
CA SER A 7 -12.90 4.30 6.12
C SER A 7 -14.06 4.83 6.97
N GLY A 8 -14.70 3.94 7.75
CA GLY A 8 -15.72 4.31 8.74
C GLY A 8 -15.14 4.99 9.98
N SER A 9 -15.99 5.59 10.79
CA SER A 9 -15.62 6.23 12.07
C SER A 9 -15.09 5.25 13.11
N GLU A 10 -15.41 3.98 12.97
CA GLU A 10 -15.01 2.87 13.83
C GLU A 10 -13.62 2.31 13.48
N VAL A 11 -13.06 2.72 12.33
CA VAL A 11 -11.73 2.28 11.90
C VAL A 11 -10.68 2.95 12.79
N VAL A 12 -9.67 2.18 13.23
CA VAL A 12 -8.52 2.76 13.91
C VAL A 12 -7.69 3.53 12.89
N GLN A 13 -7.57 4.85 13.06
CA GLN A 13 -6.95 5.73 12.06
C GLN A 13 -5.54 5.28 11.65
N ALA A 14 -4.68 4.91 12.62
CA ALA A 14 -3.35 4.39 12.32
C ALA A 14 -3.39 3.13 11.43
N SER A 15 -4.33 2.20 11.68
CA SER A 15 -4.48 1.00 10.84
C SER A 15 -4.95 1.37 9.42
N LEU A 16 -5.84 2.35 9.27
CA LEU A 16 -6.28 2.85 7.96
C LEU A 16 -5.11 3.40 7.15
N ASP A 17 -4.31 4.30 7.76
CA ASP A 17 -3.20 4.96 7.09
C ASP A 17 -2.11 3.95 6.67
N HIS A 18 -1.75 3.04 7.58
CA HIS A 18 -0.79 1.96 7.30
C HIS A 18 -1.29 0.96 6.26
N THR A 19 -2.58 0.62 6.29
CA THR A 19 -3.20 -0.24 5.26
C THR A 19 -3.14 0.44 3.90
N LEU A 20 -3.51 1.71 3.79
CA LEU A 20 -3.44 2.47 2.54
C LEU A 20 -2.01 2.58 2.01
N SER A 21 -1.05 2.92 2.88
CA SER A 21 0.37 3.02 2.52
C SER A 21 0.93 1.69 2.03
N SER A 22 0.74 0.63 2.82
CA SER A 22 1.21 -0.73 2.48
C SER A 22 0.60 -1.24 1.17
N LEU A 23 -0.72 -1.08 0.97
CA LEU A 23 -1.37 -1.55 -0.25
C LEU A 23 -0.95 -0.73 -1.49
N ARG A 24 -0.75 0.59 -1.36
CA ARG A 24 -0.26 1.42 -2.47
C ARG A 24 1.14 0.99 -2.90
N SER A 25 2.03 0.76 -1.94
CA SER A 25 3.38 0.24 -2.19
C SER A 25 3.35 -1.12 -2.90
N LEU A 26 2.43 -2.01 -2.54
CA LEU A 26 2.38 -3.37 -3.05
C LEU A 26 1.59 -3.55 -4.35
N LEU A 27 0.63 -2.67 -4.66
CA LEU A 27 -0.35 -2.90 -5.72
C LEU A 27 -0.31 -1.90 -6.87
N LEU A 28 0.36 -0.75 -6.71
CA LEU A 28 0.58 0.18 -7.81
C LEU A 28 1.67 -0.34 -8.76
N PRO A 29 1.51 -0.23 -10.10
CA PRO A 29 0.44 0.49 -10.80
C PRO A 29 -0.80 -0.35 -11.16
N HIS A 30 -0.80 -1.66 -10.90
CA HIS A 30 -1.84 -2.59 -11.36
C HIS A 30 -3.24 -2.30 -10.78
N TYR A 31 -3.31 -1.80 -9.56
CA TYR A 31 -4.58 -1.47 -8.88
C TYR A 31 -4.54 -0.07 -8.26
N SER A 32 -5.66 0.64 -8.36
CA SER A 32 -5.87 1.89 -7.64
C SER A 32 -6.35 1.60 -6.22
N VAL A 33 -5.67 2.14 -5.21
CA VAL A 33 -6.01 1.94 -3.78
C VAL A 33 -6.69 3.20 -3.23
N GLN A 34 -7.96 3.07 -2.84
CA GLN A 34 -8.80 4.19 -2.44
C GLN A 34 -9.60 3.88 -1.16
N PRO A 35 -9.79 4.87 -0.28
CA PRO A 35 -10.72 4.71 0.84
C PRO A 35 -12.17 4.68 0.34
N ILE A 36 -13.04 3.93 1.04
CA ILE A 36 -14.48 3.92 0.80
C ILE A 36 -15.25 4.16 2.10
N THR A 37 -16.12 5.16 2.07
CA THR A 37 -16.95 5.53 3.22
C THR A 37 -18.12 4.55 3.42
N PRO A 38 -18.69 4.46 4.63
CA PRO A 38 -19.88 3.66 4.89
C PRO A 38 -21.05 4.02 3.98
N GLN A 39 -21.25 5.32 3.72
CA GLN A 39 -22.31 5.79 2.83
C GLN A 39 -22.09 5.33 1.39
N SER A 40 -20.85 5.39 0.88
CA SER A 40 -20.55 4.91 -0.47
C SER A 40 -20.71 3.39 -0.59
N LEU A 41 -20.33 2.61 0.43
CA LEU A 41 -20.60 1.17 0.46
C LEU A 41 -22.11 0.86 0.38
N LEU A 42 -22.94 1.73 0.94
CA LEU A 42 -24.39 1.59 0.94
C LEU A 42 -25.07 2.05 -0.34
N SER A 43 -24.70 3.20 -0.89
CA SER A 43 -25.47 3.85 -1.96
C SER A 43 -24.87 3.68 -3.36
N GLN A 44 -23.56 3.47 -3.47
CA GLN A 44 -22.86 3.46 -4.76
C GLN A 44 -22.67 2.05 -5.32
N PRO A 45 -22.60 1.88 -6.66
CA PRO A 45 -22.34 0.61 -7.31
C PRO A 45 -20.82 0.29 -7.34
N TRP A 46 -20.22 0.06 -6.18
CA TRP A 46 -18.77 -0.17 -6.06
C TRP A 46 -18.33 -1.59 -6.47
N GLN A 47 -19.21 -2.58 -6.34
CA GLN A 47 -18.89 -4.00 -6.50
C GLN A 47 -18.30 -4.37 -7.89
N PRO A 48 -18.80 -3.85 -9.03
CA PRO A 48 -18.31 -4.28 -10.35
C PRO A 48 -16.85 -3.93 -10.64
N ASN A 49 -16.33 -2.85 -10.06
CA ASN A 49 -14.96 -2.37 -10.29
C ASN A 49 -14.01 -2.64 -9.11
N CYS A 50 -14.49 -3.36 -8.10
CA CYS A 50 -13.74 -3.70 -6.89
C CYS A 50 -13.08 -5.07 -7.06
N ALA A 51 -11.75 -5.11 -7.05
CA ALA A 51 -10.98 -6.35 -7.02
C ALA A 51 -10.88 -6.91 -5.60
N LEU A 52 -10.75 -6.01 -4.62
CA LEU A 52 -10.53 -6.35 -3.22
C LEU A 52 -11.17 -5.31 -2.31
N LEU A 53 -12.00 -5.77 -1.37
CA LEU A 53 -12.50 -4.96 -0.27
C LEU A 53 -11.71 -5.26 1.00
N VAL A 54 -11.09 -4.23 1.58
CA VAL A 54 -10.24 -4.35 2.77
C VAL A 54 -10.90 -3.65 3.95
N PHE A 55 -10.96 -4.34 5.08
CA PHE A 55 -11.33 -3.80 6.37
C PHE A 55 -10.06 -3.76 7.23
N PRO A 56 -9.51 -2.55 7.50
CA PRO A 56 -8.42 -2.39 8.46
C PRO A 56 -8.83 -2.81 9.88
N GLY A 57 -7.91 -2.68 10.83
CA GLY A 57 -8.22 -2.80 12.25
C GLY A 57 -9.33 -1.83 12.65
N CYS A 58 -10.46 -2.40 13.09
CA CYS A 58 -11.65 -1.65 13.47
C CYS A 58 -12.06 -1.98 14.90
N ARG A 59 -12.74 -1.01 15.51
CA ARG A 59 -13.56 -1.20 16.71
C ARG A 59 -14.90 -1.82 16.32
N ASP A 60 -15.77 -2.07 17.29
CA ASP A 60 -17.13 -2.59 17.08
C ASP A 60 -17.80 -2.03 15.81
N ILE A 61 -17.86 -2.87 14.78
CA ILE A 61 -18.48 -2.55 13.50
C ILE A 61 -19.95 -2.98 13.52
N VAL A 62 -20.84 -2.07 13.13
CA VAL A 62 -22.28 -2.35 12.96
C VAL A 62 -22.69 -2.07 11.51
N LEU A 63 -22.64 -3.07 10.64
CA LEU A 63 -22.93 -2.95 9.19
C LEU A 63 -24.36 -3.34 8.81
N THR A 64 -25.35 -2.82 9.55
CA THR A 64 -26.78 -3.12 9.37
C THR A 64 -27.28 -3.18 7.93
N LYS A 65 -26.79 -2.31 7.04
CA LYS A 65 -27.27 -2.24 5.65
C LYS A 65 -26.22 -2.62 4.61
N SER A 66 -24.93 -2.57 4.94
CA SER A 66 -23.85 -2.89 3.99
C SER A 66 -23.46 -4.36 3.99
N ALA A 67 -23.72 -5.09 5.09
CA ALA A 67 -23.31 -6.48 5.25
C ALA A 67 -23.85 -7.39 4.13
N SER A 68 -25.11 -7.19 3.71
CA SER A 68 -25.72 -7.96 2.62
C SER A 68 -25.01 -7.75 1.28
N LYS A 69 -24.66 -6.51 0.95
CA LYS A 69 -23.91 -6.17 -0.28
C LYS A 69 -22.49 -6.73 -0.27
N ILE A 70 -21.83 -6.71 0.89
CA ILE A 70 -20.49 -7.27 1.06
C ILE A 70 -20.54 -8.80 0.93
N ASN A 71 -21.52 -9.45 1.54
CA ASN A 71 -21.74 -10.89 1.41
C ASN A 71 -22.06 -11.29 -0.04
N GLU A 72 -22.88 -10.51 -0.74
CA GLU A 72 -23.19 -10.71 -2.16
C GLU A 72 -21.95 -10.56 -3.04
N PHE A 73 -21.15 -9.53 -2.79
CA PHE A 73 -19.89 -9.28 -3.49
C PHE A 73 -18.95 -10.49 -3.41
N VAL A 74 -18.72 -11.01 -2.21
CA VAL A 74 -17.86 -12.18 -2.02
C VAL A 74 -18.47 -13.42 -2.67
N ASN A 75 -19.78 -13.68 -2.49
CA ASN A 75 -20.42 -14.84 -3.11
C ASN A 75 -20.32 -14.84 -4.66
N LYS A 76 -20.31 -13.65 -5.28
CA LYS A 76 -20.15 -13.45 -6.73
C LYS A 76 -18.71 -13.54 -7.24
N GLY A 77 -17.73 -13.84 -6.38
CA GLY A 77 -16.33 -13.96 -6.77
C GLY A 77 -15.41 -12.86 -6.24
N GLY A 78 -15.95 -11.90 -5.48
CA GLY A 78 -15.18 -10.84 -4.86
C GLY A 78 -14.20 -11.35 -3.79
N ALA A 79 -13.13 -10.59 -3.58
CA ALA A 79 -12.13 -10.85 -2.55
C ALA A 79 -12.31 -9.92 -1.35
N PHE A 80 -12.21 -10.46 -0.13
CA PHE A 80 -12.27 -9.70 1.11
C PHE A 80 -11.03 -9.93 1.97
N LEU A 81 -10.46 -8.86 2.52
CA LEU A 81 -9.36 -8.90 3.47
C LEU A 81 -9.75 -8.18 4.75
N GLY A 82 -9.74 -8.87 5.88
CA GLY A 82 -9.90 -8.28 7.21
C GLY A 82 -8.57 -8.30 7.96
N LEU A 83 -8.19 -7.17 8.57
CA LEU A 83 -6.94 -6.99 9.29
C LEU A 83 -7.22 -6.65 10.76
N GLY A 84 -6.37 -7.13 11.67
CA GLY A 84 -6.57 -6.94 13.12
C GLY A 84 -7.93 -7.43 13.64
N THR A 85 -8.50 -8.45 12.99
CA THR A 85 -9.87 -8.93 13.21
C THR A 85 -9.87 -10.39 13.64
N GLY A 86 -10.69 -10.72 14.63
CA GLY A 86 -11.02 -12.09 14.96
C GLY A 86 -12.06 -12.67 14.00
N ALA A 87 -12.38 -13.94 14.15
CA ALA A 87 -13.42 -14.58 13.36
C ALA A 87 -13.97 -15.82 14.06
N HIS A 88 -15.25 -16.09 13.85
CA HIS A 88 -15.86 -17.36 14.20
C HIS A 88 -16.40 -18.06 12.94
N TYR A 89 -15.88 -19.25 12.64
CA TYR A 89 -16.36 -20.10 11.55
C TYR A 89 -17.26 -21.23 12.07
N SER A 90 -18.45 -21.38 11.50
CA SER A 90 -19.37 -22.47 11.83
C SER A 90 -20.04 -23.11 10.60
N LEU A 91 -20.19 -24.45 10.63
CA LEU A 91 -20.85 -25.24 9.58
C LEU A 91 -22.36 -25.38 9.79
N LYS A 92 -22.85 -25.16 11.01
CA LYS A 92 -24.26 -25.06 11.37
C LYS A 92 -24.43 -23.74 12.11
N GLY A 93 -25.47 -22.96 11.80
CA GLY A 93 -25.68 -21.63 12.37
C GLY A 93 -25.46 -21.55 13.89
N LEU A 94 -25.17 -20.34 14.38
CA LEU A 94 -24.82 -20.05 15.77
C LEU A 94 -25.67 -20.84 16.81
N ASN A 95 -25.03 -21.64 17.67
CA ASN A 95 -25.56 -21.91 19.00
C ASN A 95 -25.06 -20.76 19.90
N PRO A 96 -25.94 -19.87 20.38
CA PRO A 96 -25.59 -18.61 21.05
C PRO A 96 -24.98 -18.77 22.47
N GLU A 97 -24.42 -19.92 22.82
CA GLU A 97 -23.95 -20.20 24.19
C GLU A 97 -22.44 -19.93 24.41
N LEU A 98 -21.66 -19.62 23.37
CA LEU A 98 -20.22 -19.36 23.49
C LEU A 98 -19.80 -17.87 23.54
N SER A 99 -20.76 -16.95 23.54
CA SER A 99 -20.54 -15.54 23.89
C SER A 99 -21.52 -15.20 25.01
N GLY A 100 -21.04 -14.86 26.21
CA GLY A 100 -21.81 -14.66 27.45
C GLY A 100 -22.94 -13.59 27.43
N ALA A 101 -23.34 -13.12 26.27
CA ALA A 101 -24.62 -12.47 26.01
C ALA A 101 -25.12 -12.95 24.66
N ALA A 102 -26.30 -13.57 24.62
CA ALA A 102 -26.94 -13.92 23.37
C ALA A 102 -27.33 -12.62 22.63
N PRO A 103 -26.77 -12.33 21.44
CA PRO A 103 -27.34 -11.31 20.60
C PRO A 103 -28.77 -11.77 20.24
N SER A 104 -29.78 -10.94 20.54
CA SER A 104 -31.13 -11.14 20.02
C SER A 104 -31.08 -11.29 18.49
N SER A 105 -32.04 -11.99 17.87
CA SER A 105 -32.07 -12.19 16.41
C SER A 105 -31.91 -10.88 15.61
N ALA A 106 -32.34 -9.75 16.18
CA ALA A 106 -32.17 -8.42 15.63
C ALA A 106 -30.72 -7.91 15.62
N THR A 107 -29.88 -8.29 16.60
CA THR A 107 -28.47 -7.91 16.68
C THR A 107 -27.55 -8.79 15.81
N ALA A 108 -27.94 -10.04 15.56
CA ALA A 108 -27.25 -10.92 14.62
C ALA A 108 -27.34 -10.44 13.16
N ASP A 109 -28.40 -9.72 12.80
CA ASP A 109 -28.64 -9.14 11.47
C ASP A 109 -27.78 -7.87 11.22
N MET A 110 -27.15 -7.33 12.26
CA MET A 110 -26.33 -6.11 12.20
C MET A 110 -24.83 -6.41 12.03
N MET A 111 -24.42 -7.65 12.23
CA MET A 111 -23.03 -8.08 12.15
C MET A 111 -22.64 -8.50 10.74
N LEU A 112 -21.38 -8.23 10.36
CA LEU A 112 -20.83 -8.75 9.12
C LEU A 112 -20.84 -10.28 9.17
N ARG A 113 -21.52 -10.91 8.21
CA ARG A 113 -21.53 -12.37 8.07
C ARG A 113 -21.37 -12.76 6.62
N PHE A 114 -20.41 -13.64 6.37
CA PHE A 114 -20.30 -14.32 5.09
C PHE A 114 -21.04 -15.65 5.17
N SER A 115 -22.02 -15.84 4.30
CA SER A 115 -22.82 -17.06 4.24
C SER A 115 -22.60 -17.74 2.89
N ASP A 116 -22.03 -18.93 2.91
CA ASP A 116 -21.89 -19.76 1.71
C ASP A 116 -23.16 -20.60 1.54
N MET A 117 -24.02 -20.19 0.62
CA MET A 117 -25.30 -20.86 0.38
C MET A 117 -25.13 -22.31 -0.10
N ALA A 118 -23.99 -22.65 -0.72
CA ALA A 118 -23.74 -24.00 -1.23
C ALA A 118 -23.31 -24.97 -0.13
N SER A 119 -22.53 -24.49 0.85
CA SER A 119 -22.02 -25.34 1.95
C SER A 119 -22.79 -25.19 3.27
N GLY A 120 -23.63 -24.16 3.39
CA GLY A 120 -24.27 -23.79 4.66
C GLY A 120 -23.31 -23.21 5.70
N ALA A 121 -22.06 -22.93 5.32
CA ALA A 121 -21.05 -22.39 6.22
C ALA A 121 -21.23 -20.89 6.44
N HIS A 122 -20.94 -20.44 7.66
CA HIS A 122 -20.99 -19.05 8.04
C HIS A 122 -19.66 -18.61 8.67
N ILE A 123 -19.16 -17.44 8.26
CA ILE A 123 -18.02 -16.76 8.88
C ILE A 123 -18.53 -15.45 9.47
N TYR A 124 -18.18 -15.23 10.72
CA TYR A 124 -18.48 -14.02 11.46
C TYR A 124 -17.16 -13.33 11.83
N PRO A 125 -16.68 -12.36 11.05
CA PRO A 125 -15.58 -11.51 11.47
C PRO A 125 -15.96 -10.78 12.76
N SER A 126 -15.07 -10.81 13.75
CA SER A 126 -15.22 -10.10 15.02
C SER A 126 -14.19 -8.98 15.10
N PHE A 127 -14.62 -7.84 15.61
CA PHE A 127 -13.80 -6.63 15.75
C PHE A 127 -13.66 -6.28 17.23
N GLN A 128 -12.70 -5.42 17.55
CA GLN A 128 -12.34 -5.16 18.93
C GLN A 128 -13.43 -4.38 19.67
N PRO A 129 -13.83 -4.81 20.88
CA PRO A 129 -14.78 -4.05 21.69
C PRO A 129 -14.23 -2.68 22.06
N SER A 130 -15.08 -1.66 21.99
CA SER A 130 -14.75 -0.30 22.40
C SER A 130 -14.75 -0.17 23.93
N GLY A 131 -13.83 -0.85 24.65
CA GLY A 131 -13.71 -0.68 26.10
C GLY A 131 -13.04 -1.77 26.92
N SER A 132 -12.59 -2.89 26.33
CA SER A 132 -11.79 -3.88 27.05
C SER A 132 -10.30 -3.57 26.93
N ASP A 133 -9.54 -3.85 27.99
CA ASP A 133 -8.09 -3.67 28.09
C ASP A 133 -7.34 -4.65 27.16
N THR A 134 -7.40 -4.41 25.86
CA THR A 134 -6.65 -5.17 24.85
C THR A 134 -5.40 -4.37 24.51
N SER A 135 -4.36 -4.53 25.33
CA SER A 135 -3.09 -3.86 25.10
C SER A 135 -2.43 -4.37 23.81
N ALA A 136 -1.91 -3.43 23.03
CA ALA A 136 -1.13 -3.75 21.85
C ALA A 136 0.13 -4.52 22.25
N ARG A 137 0.46 -5.58 21.50
CA ARG A 137 1.59 -6.45 21.81
C ARG A 137 2.30 -6.95 20.55
N ALA A 138 3.55 -7.34 20.70
CA ALA A 138 4.30 -8.07 19.68
C ALA A 138 4.09 -9.57 19.90
N VAL A 139 3.84 -10.29 18.81
CA VAL A 139 3.55 -11.72 18.83
C VAL A 139 4.41 -12.45 17.81
N ALA A 140 4.79 -13.67 18.17
CA ALA A 140 5.49 -14.58 17.29
C ALA A 140 4.50 -15.50 16.57
N ILE A 141 4.62 -15.61 15.25
CA ILE A 141 3.76 -16.45 14.42
C ILE A 141 4.58 -17.36 13.49
N GLU A 142 4.00 -18.47 13.10
CA GLU A 142 4.53 -19.37 12.09
C GLU A 142 3.51 -19.56 10.97
N THR A 143 3.93 -19.34 9.73
CA THR A 143 3.08 -19.52 8.55
C THR A 143 2.92 -21.00 8.21
N TYR A 144 1.91 -21.34 7.41
CA TYR A 144 1.71 -22.72 6.93
C TYR A 144 2.89 -23.25 6.07
N GLU A 145 3.78 -22.38 5.61
CA GLU A 145 4.97 -22.73 4.82
C GLU A 145 6.22 -22.92 5.69
N GLY A 146 6.10 -22.78 7.02
CA GLY A 146 7.22 -22.90 7.96
C GLY A 146 8.03 -21.61 8.14
N GLU A 147 7.60 -20.48 7.55
CA GLU A 147 8.22 -19.18 7.84
C GLU A 147 7.82 -18.71 9.23
N ARG A 148 8.82 -18.49 10.09
CA ARG A 148 8.66 -17.97 11.44
C ARG A 148 8.87 -16.45 11.48
N ILE A 149 7.94 -15.72 12.09
CA ILE A 149 8.01 -14.27 12.27
C ILE A 149 7.98 -14.00 13.77
N ASP A 150 9.12 -13.61 14.34
CA ASP A 150 9.24 -13.43 15.79
C ASP A 150 8.58 -12.14 16.29
N LEU A 151 8.43 -11.14 15.42
CA LEU A 151 7.87 -9.84 15.75
C LEU A 151 6.78 -9.47 14.75
N MET A 152 5.53 -9.62 15.16
CA MET A 152 4.39 -9.05 14.45
C MET A 152 3.55 -8.22 15.42
N TYR A 153 3.10 -7.05 14.98
CA TYR A 153 2.20 -6.23 15.79
C TYR A 153 0.81 -6.86 15.86
N GLN A 154 0.21 -6.84 17.05
CA GLN A 154 -1.18 -7.20 17.28
C GLN A 154 -1.84 -6.10 18.13
N GLY A 155 -2.76 -5.36 17.52
CA GLY A 155 -3.44 -4.24 18.18
C GLY A 155 -4.53 -4.64 19.20
N GLY A 156 -4.91 -5.92 19.27
CA GLY A 156 -5.90 -6.41 20.25
C GLY A 156 -6.23 -7.89 20.12
N SER A 157 -7.22 -8.38 20.87
CA SER A 157 -7.43 -9.81 21.15
C SER A 157 -8.23 -10.57 20.08
N GLY A 158 -7.98 -10.32 18.80
CA GLY A 158 -8.64 -11.07 17.72
C GLY A 158 -8.24 -12.54 17.78
N GLU A 159 -9.21 -13.44 18.01
CA GLU A 159 -9.01 -14.89 17.89
C GLU A 159 -9.78 -15.44 16.69
N LEU A 160 -9.19 -16.39 15.96
CA LEU A 160 -9.82 -17.08 14.83
C LEU A 160 -10.35 -18.45 15.28
N LEU A 161 -11.56 -18.46 15.82
CA LEU A 161 -12.24 -19.66 16.28
C LEU A 161 -12.84 -20.47 15.13
N GLY A 162 -12.67 -21.78 15.18
CA GLY A 162 -13.23 -22.68 14.17
C GLY A 162 -12.48 -22.65 12.83
N ALA A 163 -11.35 -21.96 12.71
CA ALA A 163 -10.42 -22.13 11.59
C ALA A 163 -9.68 -23.48 11.66
N GLU A 164 -9.57 -24.02 12.87
CA GLU A 164 -8.81 -25.24 13.17
C GLU A 164 -9.65 -26.50 12.93
N GLY A 165 -9.04 -27.52 12.33
CA GLY A 165 -9.66 -28.81 12.03
C GLY A 165 -9.34 -29.31 10.61
N GLU A 166 -8.80 -30.52 10.50
CA GLU A 166 -8.17 -31.07 9.28
C GLU A 166 -9.10 -31.41 8.10
N LYS A 167 -10.40 -31.12 8.14
CA LYS A 167 -11.33 -31.54 7.06
C LYS A 167 -12.43 -30.52 6.76
N LYS A 168 -12.06 -29.26 6.58
CA LYS A 168 -13.00 -28.20 6.13
C LYS A 168 -12.68 -27.85 4.67
N PRO A 169 -13.54 -28.21 3.69
CA PRO A 169 -13.20 -28.20 2.26
C PRO A 169 -12.93 -26.81 1.66
N LYS A 170 -13.06 -25.73 2.43
CA LYS A 170 -12.80 -24.34 2.00
C LYS A 170 -12.12 -23.48 3.08
N VAL A 171 -11.56 -24.07 4.12
CA VAL A 171 -10.87 -23.32 5.19
C VAL A 171 -9.42 -23.75 5.25
N ARG A 172 -8.50 -22.78 5.26
CA ARG A 172 -7.06 -23.01 5.37
C ARG A 172 -6.46 -22.02 6.36
N VAL A 173 -5.81 -22.54 7.39
CA VAL A 173 -5.01 -21.73 8.31
C VAL A 173 -3.75 -21.27 7.58
N LEU A 174 -3.50 -19.97 7.61
CA LEU A 174 -2.35 -19.34 6.94
C LEU A 174 -1.18 -19.11 7.89
N ALA A 175 -1.47 -18.83 9.16
CA ALA A 175 -0.47 -18.67 10.20
C ALA A 175 -1.04 -19.06 11.57
N ARG A 176 -0.15 -19.47 12.48
CA ARG A 176 -0.46 -19.83 13.88
C ARG A 176 0.42 -19.04 14.83
N TYR A 177 -0.13 -18.70 15.99
CA TYR A 177 0.66 -18.14 17.09
C TYR A 177 1.58 -19.22 17.68
N LEU A 178 2.83 -18.84 17.91
CA LEU A 178 3.82 -19.69 18.60
C LEU A 178 3.64 -19.62 20.12
N GLU A 179 3.20 -18.47 20.64
CA GLU A 179 2.98 -18.21 22.06
C GLU A 179 1.56 -17.66 22.24
N SER A 180 0.63 -18.53 22.62
CA SER A 180 -0.77 -18.18 22.89
C SER A 180 -1.34 -19.03 24.02
N ASP A 181 -2.31 -18.47 24.75
CA ASP A 181 -3.03 -19.16 25.83
C ASP A 181 -3.73 -20.44 25.33
N VAL A 182 -4.10 -20.47 24.05
CA VAL A 182 -4.55 -21.64 23.31
C VAL A 182 -3.43 -22.09 22.37
N PRO A 183 -2.70 -23.18 22.65
CA PRO A 183 -1.59 -23.64 21.82
C PRO A 183 -2.02 -23.90 20.38
N GLY A 184 -1.34 -23.25 19.42
CA GLY A 184 -1.59 -23.44 17.99
C GLY A 184 -2.69 -22.55 17.41
N ALA A 185 -3.23 -21.60 18.19
CA ALA A 185 -4.27 -20.65 17.76
C ALA A 185 -3.95 -20.02 16.39
N ALA A 186 -4.92 -20.01 15.48
CA ALA A 186 -4.76 -19.41 14.16
C ALA A 186 -4.62 -17.87 14.25
N ALA A 187 -3.50 -17.36 13.73
CA ALA A 187 -3.22 -15.93 13.57
C ALA A 187 -3.76 -15.37 12.24
N ALA A 188 -3.94 -16.25 11.26
CA ALA A 188 -4.54 -15.92 9.97
C ALA A 188 -5.21 -17.14 9.35
N ALA A 189 -6.31 -16.92 8.63
CA ALA A 189 -7.01 -17.96 7.90
C ALA A 189 -7.66 -17.44 6.62
N SER A 190 -7.68 -18.30 5.61
CA SER A 190 -8.45 -18.09 4.39
C SER A 190 -9.69 -18.97 4.36
N TYR A 191 -10.78 -18.41 3.87
CA TYR A 191 -12.08 -19.04 3.73
C TYR A 191 -12.60 -18.84 2.30
N GLY A 192 -13.06 -19.92 1.66
CA GLY A 192 -13.82 -19.85 0.42
C GLY A 192 -15.32 -19.66 0.71
N VAL A 193 -15.94 -18.66 0.09
CA VAL A 193 -17.37 -18.34 0.26
C VAL A 193 -18.00 -18.14 -1.11
N GLY A 194 -18.96 -18.99 -1.48
CA GLY A 194 -19.49 -19.00 -2.85
C GLY A 194 -18.36 -19.19 -3.86
N ALA A 195 -18.23 -18.24 -4.81
CA ALA A 195 -17.13 -18.18 -5.77
C ALA A 195 -15.96 -17.29 -5.32
N GLY A 196 -16.08 -16.55 -4.21
CA GLY A 196 -15.08 -15.61 -3.73
C GLY A 196 -14.21 -16.14 -2.59
N LYS A 197 -13.37 -15.26 -2.09
CA LYS A 197 -12.33 -15.57 -1.09
C LYS A 197 -12.33 -14.52 0.01
N VAL A 198 -12.16 -14.99 1.24
CA VAL A 198 -12.04 -14.15 2.43
C VAL A 198 -10.72 -14.53 3.11
N VAL A 199 -9.86 -13.56 3.39
CA VAL A 199 -8.68 -13.73 4.24
C VAL A 199 -8.85 -12.85 5.46
N LEU A 200 -8.67 -13.43 6.64
CA LEU A 200 -8.76 -12.72 7.92
C LEU A 200 -7.44 -12.89 8.67
N TRP A 201 -6.90 -11.77 9.11
CA TRP A 201 -5.71 -11.68 9.95
C TRP A 201 -6.10 -11.16 11.33
N ALA A 202 -5.83 -11.96 12.34
CA ALA A 202 -5.96 -11.58 13.75
C ALA A 202 -4.75 -10.79 14.23
N ALA A 203 -3.56 -11.16 13.76
CA ALA A 203 -2.39 -10.28 13.81
C ALA A 203 -2.58 -9.10 12.84
N SER A 204 -1.76 -8.07 12.97
CA SER A 204 -1.91 -6.83 12.20
C SER A 204 -0.71 -6.61 11.28
N PRO A 205 -0.61 -7.38 10.16
CA PRO A 205 0.51 -7.29 9.23
C PRO A 205 0.55 -5.96 8.48
N GLU A 206 -0.46 -5.10 8.59
CA GLU A 206 -0.48 -3.78 7.98
C GLU A 206 0.50 -2.78 8.63
N PHE A 207 0.89 -2.99 9.89
CA PHE A 207 1.76 -2.06 10.62
C PHE A 207 3.25 -2.38 10.39
N PRO A 208 4.03 -1.47 9.77
CA PRO A 208 5.48 -1.60 9.68
C PRO A 208 6.11 -1.56 11.07
N LEU A 209 7.13 -2.38 11.34
CA LEU A 209 7.84 -2.38 12.63
C LEU A 209 8.66 -1.10 12.87
N THR A 210 8.81 -0.26 11.85
CA THR A 210 9.52 1.03 11.89
C THR A 210 8.61 2.22 12.20
N GLU A 211 7.29 2.05 12.23
CA GLU A 211 6.32 3.13 12.43
C GLU A 211 5.41 2.86 13.64
N GLU A 212 4.93 3.93 14.28
CA GLU A 212 4.02 3.83 15.42
C GLU A 212 2.64 3.31 14.99
N PRO A 213 1.95 2.52 15.83
CA PRO A 213 2.32 2.06 17.18
C PRO A 213 3.24 0.83 17.24
N ALA A 214 3.57 0.20 16.11
CA ALA A 214 4.29 -1.06 16.10
C ALA A 214 5.76 -0.92 16.52
N SER A 215 6.41 0.20 16.19
CA SER A 215 7.77 0.50 16.61
C SER A 215 7.95 0.48 18.12
N SER A 216 7.09 1.16 18.88
CA SER A 216 7.17 1.19 20.34
C SER A 216 7.03 -0.21 20.95
N VAL A 217 6.09 -1.00 20.42
CA VAL A 217 5.84 -2.37 20.92
C VAL A 217 6.98 -3.32 20.57
N ALA A 218 7.55 -3.21 19.37
CA ALA A 218 8.69 -4.01 18.96
C ALA A 218 9.95 -3.66 19.75
N LEU A 219 10.24 -2.36 19.93
CA LEU A 219 11.42 -1.87 20.66
C LEU A 219 11.36 -2.20 22.15
N ALA A 220 10.17 -2.31 22.74
CA ALA A 220 10.01 -2.74 24.14
C ALA A 220 10.59 -4.14 24.42
N LEU A 221 10.68 -5.00 23.39
CA LEU A 221 11.31 -6.32 23.48
C LEU A 221 12.84 -6.29 23.32
N SER A 222 13.43 -5.11 23.07
CA SER A 222 14.86 -4.92 22.81
C SER A 222 15.44 -5.89 21.77
N PRO A 223 14.81 -6.03 20.58
CA PRO A 223 15.26 -6.96 19.56
C PRO A 223 16.61 -6.53 18.97
N SER A 224 17.37 -7.50 18.44
CA SER A 224 18.54 -7.16 17.63
C SER A 224 18.11 -6.50 16.31
N PRO A 225 18.91 -5.60 15.70
CA PRO A 225 18.58 -5.01 14.40
C PRO A 225 18.30 -6.05 13.32
N ALA A 226 19.09 -7.14 13.28
CA ALA A 226 18.88 -8.23 12.33
C ALA A 226 17.53 -8.96 12.53
N THR A 227 17.05 -9.06 13.76
CA THR A 227 15.73 -9.63 14.06
C THR A 227 14.60 -8.72 13.57
N LEU A 228 14.76 -7.41 13.74
CA LEU A 228 13.78 -6.42 13.28
C LEU A 228 13.67 -6.42 11.75
N ASP A 229 14.81 -6.37 11.07
CA ASP A 229 14.87 -6.36 9.60
C ASP A 229 14.26 -7.63 9.01
N LEU A 230 14.61 -8.80 9.55
CA LEU A 230 14.06 -10.08 9.10
C LEU A 230 12.55 -10.19 9.38
N ALA A 231 12.08 -9.70 10.52
CA ALA A 231 10.66 -9.70 10.84
C ALA A 231 9.87 -8.76 9.90
N GLU A 232 10.42 -7.60 9.58
CA GLU A 232 9.83 -6.64 8.64
C GLU A 232 9.79 -7.20 7.20
N GLU A 233 10.86 -7.84 6.74
CA GLU A 233 10.91 -8.54 5.45
C GLU A 233 9.80 -9.62 5.38
N ARG A 234 9.73 -10.47 6.41
CA ARG A 234 8.73 -11.54 6.47
C ARG A 234 7.30 -11.01 6.62
N ARG A 235 7.08 -9.90 7.33
CA ARG A 235 5.80 -9.19 7.42
C ARG A 235 5.32 -8.76 6.03
N GLN A 236 6.20 -8.13 5.24
CA GLN A 236 5.87 -7.73 3.88
C GLN A 236 5.58 -8.95 2.99
N LEU A 237 6.36 -10.03 3.14
CA LEU A 237 6.17 -11.27 2.40
C LEU A 237 4.79 -11.90 2.67
N VAL A 238 4.33 -11.98 3.92
CA VAL A 238 3.00 -12.54 4.22
C VAL A 238 1.85 -11.67 3.73
N MET A 239 2.03 -10.34 3.72
CA MET A 239 1.07 -9.42 3.13
C MET A 239 0.97 -9.64 1.61
N ARG A 240 2.12 -9.73 0.92
CA ARG A 240 2.18 -10.06 -0.52
C ARG A 240 1.51 -11.39 -0.83
N ARG A 241 1.83 -12.45 -0.09
CA ARG A 241 1.23 -13.78 -0.26
C ARG A 241 -0.27 -13.76 -0.03
N SER A 242 -0.76 -12.99 0.95
CA SER A 242 -2.20 -12.83 1.20
C SER A 242 -2.92 -12.19 -0.01
N LEU A 243 -2.31 -11.16 -0.62
CA LEU A 243 -2.86 -10.50 -1.80
C LEU A 243 -2.88 -11.43 -3.04
N VAL A 244 -1.82 -12.22 -3.25
CA VAL A 244 -1.80 -13.26 -4.29
C VAL A 244 -2.88 -14.30 -4.05
N LEU A 245 -3.04 -14.78 -2.81
CA LEU A 245 -4.05 -15.77 -2.45
C LEU A 245 -5.47 -15.28 -2.75
N LEU A 246 -5.72 -13.99 -2.53
CA LEU A 246 -6.97 -13.29 -2.86
C LEU A 246 -7.17 -13.08 -4.36
N GLY A 247 -6.17 -13.36 -5.19
CA GLY A 247 -6.26 -13.31 -6.65
C GLY A 247 -5.79 -11.99 -7.28
N LEU A 248 -5.01 -11.18 -6.55
CA LEU A 248 -4.43 -9.95 -7.10
C LEU A 248 -3.10 -10.23 -7.80
N ASN A 249 -2.84 -9.44 -8.84
CA ASN A 249 -1.61 -9.48 -9.64
C ASN A 249 -0.66 -8.38 -9.15
N LEU A 250 0.29 -8.72 -8.27
CA LEU A 250 1.26 -7.74 -7.81
C LEU A 250 2.25 -7.37 -8.94
N PRO A 251 2.75 -6.13 -8.96
CA PRO A 251 3.84 -5.74 -9.83
C PRO A 251 5.09 -6.59 -9.54
N GLU A 252 5.84 -6.89 -10.60
CA GLU A 252 7.18 -7.47 -10.48
C GLU A 252 8.13 -6.45 -9.84
N THR A 253 9.10 -6.93 -9.07
CA THR A 253 10.10 -6.08 -8.41
C THR A 253 10.93 -5.36 -9.48
N GLY A 254 10.52 -4.16 -9.88
CA GLY A 254 11.13 -3.39 -10.98
C GLY A 254 10.13 -2.71 -11.92
N GLU A 255 8.83 -3.04 -11.86
CA GLU A 255 7.81 -2.35 -12.65
C GLU A 255 7.51 -0.94 -12.11
N THR A 256 7.41 0.02 -13.03
CA THR A 256 7.30 1.48 -12.89
C THR A 256 6.80 1.96 -11.51
N ALA A 257 7.69 2.63 -10.77
CA ALA A 257 7.38 3.15 -9.46
C ALA A 257 6.47 4.40 -9.56
N ASN A 258 5.29 4.36 -8.95
CA ASN A 258 4.33 5.48 -8.87
C ASN A 258 4.73 6.53 -7.81
N ARG A 259 6.00 6.92 -7.83
CA ARG A 259 6.61 7.89 -6.92
C ARG A 259 7.51 8.82 -7.72
N PRO A 260 7.72 10.07 -7.27
CA PRO A 260 8.64 10.97 -7.93
C PRO A 260 10.05 10.37 -7.94
N ILE A 261 10.57 10.10 -9.13
CA ILE A 261 11.96 9.72 -9.31
C ILE A 261 12.81 10.96 -9.58
N ALA A 262 14.14 10.79 -9.57
CA ALA A 262 15.04 11.89 -9.92
C ALA A 262 14.73 12.43 -11.33
N GLN A 263 14.58 13.73 -11.43
CA GLN A 263 14.30 14.47 -12.66
C GLN A 263 15.62 14.88 -13.33
N TYR A 264 15.62 15.15 -14.63
CA TYR A 264 16.80 15.56 -15.38
C TYR A 264 16.59 16.96 -15.94
N LEU A 265 17.39 17.92 -15.47
CA LEU A 265 17.48 19.25 -16.07
C LEU A 265 18.54 19.21 -17.17
N VAL A 266 18.09 19.38 -18.41
CA VAL A 266 18.92 19.29 -19.61
C VAL A 266 18.74 20.54 -20.46
N SER A 267 19.75 20.85 -21.28
CA SER A 267 19.64 21.86 -22.33
C SER A 267 20.05 21.31 -23.69
N HIS A 268 19.78 22.10 -24.72
CA HIS A 268 20.32 21.85 -26.04
C HIS A 268 21.85 21.71 -25.96
N PHE A 269 22.42 20.68 -26.60
CA PHE A 269 23.84 20.33 -26.49
C PHE A 269 24.81 21.44 -26.95
N LEU A 270 24.35 22.37 -27.80
CA LEU A 270 25.12 23.57 -28.21
C LEU A 270 25.06 24.72 -27.18
N LYS A 271 24.19 24.62 -26.17
CA LYS A 271 23.95 25.66 -25.15
C LYS A 271 24.01 25.09 -23.73
N PRO A 272 25.14 24.49 -23.30
CA PRO A 272 25.29 23.97 -21.94
C PRO A 272 25.10 25.04 -20.86
N ALA A 273 25.52 26.28 -21.14
CA ALA A 273 25.41 27.42 -20.22
C ALA A 273 23.98 27.74 -19.73
N ILE A 274 22.94 27.26 -20.44
CA ILE A 274 21.54 27.41 -20.02
C ILE A 274 21.29 26.68 -18.71
N VAL A 275 21.79 25.45 -18.56
CA VAL A 275 21.62 24.68 -17.33
C VAL A 275 22.25 25.43 -16.15
N SER A 276 23.46 25.98 -16.34
CA SER A 276 24.11 26.79 -15.31
C SER A 276 23.31 28.08 -14.99
N ALA A 277 22.67 28.69 -15.99
CA ALA A 277 21.84 29.87 -15.78
C ALA A 277 20.56 29.55 -15.00
N VAL A 278 19.89 28.45 -15.33
CA VAL A 278 18.69 27.95 -14.61
C VAL A 278 19.07 27.60 -13.17
N THR A 279 20.12 26.82 -12.95
CA THR A 279 20.58 26.46 -11.61
C THR A 279 20.93 27.70 -10.77
N ARG A 280 21.54 28.73 -11.37
CA ARG A 280 21.81 30.00 -10.68
C ARG A 280 20.54 30.76 -10.34
N ALA A 281 19.54 30.76 -11.22
CA ALA A 281 18.24 31.39 -10.98
C ALA A 281 17.49 30.71 -9.82
N LEU A 282 17.63 29.38 -9.70
CA LEU A 282 17.09 28.59 -8.58
C LEU A 282 17.84 28.78 -7.25
N GLY A 283 18.79 29.73 -7.18
CA GLY A 283 19.54 30.09 -5.97
C GLY A 283 20.93 29.47 -5.87
N GLY A 284 21.33 28.61 -6.82
CA GLY A 284 22.68 28.04 -6.90
C GLY A 284 23.10 27.17 -5.70
N VAL A 285 22.14 26.79 -4.84
CA VAL A 285 22.33 25.93 -3.67
C VAL A 285 21.93 24.49 -3.98
N ASP A 286 22.64 23.54 -3.37
CA ASP A 286 22.38 22.10 -3.51
C ASP A 286 20.99 21.67 -3.03
N LEU A 287 20.34 22.48 -2.19
CA LEU A 287 18.97 22.30 -1.72
C LEU A 287 18.23 23.64 -1.85
N PHE A 288 17.07 23.63 -2.48
CA PHE A 288 16.18 24.79 -2.54
C PHE A 288 14.73 24.41 -2.23
N GLU A 289 14.01 25.35 -1.64
CA GLU A 289 12.60 25.19 -1.28
C GLU A 289 11.73 25.98 -2.27
N ASP A 290 10.62 25.39 -2.71
CA ASP A 290 9.54 26.06 -3.45
C ASP A 290 8.24 26.05 -2.60
N GLU A 291 7.15 26.64 -3.10
CA GLU A 291 5.89 26.79 -2.36
C GLU A 291 5.32 25.45 -1.88
N SER A 292 5.46 24.39 -2.68
CA SER A 292 4.90 23.06 -2.40
C SER A 292 5.93 21.94 -2.19
N ASP A 293 7.19 22.15 -2.59
CA ASP A 293 8.18 21.08 -2.73
C ASP A 293 9.61 21.53 -2.36
N HIS A 294 10.41 20.61 -1.83
CA HIS A 294 11.84 20.83 -1.59
C HIS A 294 12.65 20.03 -2.61
N PHE A 295 13.66 20.65 -3.22
CA PHE A 295 14.46 20.03 -4.28
C PHE A 295 15.93 19.99 -3.93
N GLN A 296 16.53 18.82 -4.11
CA GLN A 296 17.97 18.62 -4.01
C GLN A 296 18.57 18.49 -5.42
N LEU A 297 19.57 19.30 -5.70
CA LEU A 297 20.34 19.25 -6.94
C LEU A 297 21.48 18.23 -6.83
N HIS A 298 21.67 17.47 -7.90
CA HIS A 298 22.70 16.44 -8.03
C HIS A 298 23.47 16.66 -9.32
N SER A 299 24.77 16.34 -9.34
CA SER A 299 25.52 16.28 -10.60
C SER A 299 25.13 15.02 -11.38
N PHE A 300 25.44 15.00 -12.67
CA PHE A 300 25.20 13.82 -13.50
C PHE A 300 25.96 12.57 -12.99
N GLU A 301 27.13 12.75 -12.37
CA GLU A 301 27.92 11.66 -11.80
C GLU A 301 27.22 10.97 -10.62
N THR A 302 26.44 11.71 -9.83
CA THR A 302 25.70 11.17 -8.68
C THR A 302 24.27 10.72 -9.03
N ALA A 303 23.89 10.76 -10.31
CA ALA A 303 22.56 10.43 -10.80
C ALA A 303 22.05 9.05 -10.32
N GLN A 304 22.90 8.03 -10.35
CA GLN A 304 22.53 6.68 -9.92
C GLN A 304 22.19 6.63 -8.42
N ASN A 305 22.98 7.34 -7.60
CA ASN A 305 22.73 7.42 -6.15
C ASN A 305 21.44 8.19 -5.86
N ALA A 306 21.22 9.32 -6.53
CA ALA A 306 19.99 10.10 -6.39
C ALA A 306 18.74 9.29 -6.79
N ARG A 307 18.83 8.51 -7.88
CA ARG A 307 17.76 7.57 -8.26
C ARG A 307 17.57 6.48 -7.22
N ALA A 308 18.64 5.88 -6.70
CA ALA A 308 18.55 4.86 -5.66
C ALA A 308 17.88 5.39 -4.38
N ILE A 309 18.18 6.63 -3.98
CA ILE A 309 17.57 7.29 -2.80
C ILE A 309 16.07 7.51 -3.04
N ALA A 310 15.68 8.10 -4.17
CA ALA A 310 14.27 8.29 -4.53
C ALA A 310 13.52 6.94 -4.63
N VAL A 311 14.21 5.89 -5.08
CA VAL A 311 13.71 4.52 -5.17
C VAL A 311 13.67 3.81 -3.80
N ALA A 312 14.40 4.29 -2.79
CA ALA A 312 14.28 3.77 -1.43
C ALA A 312 13.04 4.33 -0.70
N GLN A 313 12.59 5.52 -1.08
CA GLN A 313 11.43 6.20 -0.47
C GLN A 313 10.12 5.54 -0.91
N SER A 314 9.50 4.75 -0.02
CA SER A 314 8.28 4.00 -0.29
C SER A 314 7.00 4.75 0.08
N ASN A 315 7.07 5.66 1.05
CA ASN A 315 5.91 6.37 1.60
C ASN A 315 5.82 7.81 1.04
N PRO A 316 4.63 8.30 0.61
CA PRO A 316 4.44 9.69 0.20
C PRO A 316 4.94 10.76 1.18
N SER A 317 4.90 10.50 2.48
CA SER A 317 5.44 11.41 3.51
C SER A 317 6.97 11.55 3.45
N THR A 318 7.65 10.60 2.80
CA THR A 318 9.11 10.51 2.69
C THR A 318 9.64 10.92 1.32
N TRP A 319 8.79 11.37 0.38
CA TRP A 319 9.19 11.76 -0.98
C TRP A 319 9.94 13.09 -1.07
N GLN A 320 10.20 13.74 0.06
CA GLN A 320 10.95 14.98 0.15
C GLN A 320 12.34 14.73 0.74
N PRO A 321 13.39 15.40 0.24
CA PRO A 321 13.38 16.29 -0.92
C PRO A 321 13.25 15.50 -2.23
N LYS A 322 12.65 16.10 -3.25
CA LYS A 322 12.69 15.62 -4.63
C LYS A 322 14.07 15.86 -5.23
N HIS A 323 14.48 15.03 -6.18
CA HIS A 323 15.84 15.07 -6.72
C HIS A 323 15.84 15.59 -8.16
N ILE A 324 16.71 16.55 -8.48
CA ILE A 324 16.97 17.05 -9.84
C ILE A 324 18.44 16.80 -10.18
N ILE A 325 18.69 16.12 -11.28
CA ILE A 325 20.01 15.83 -11.85
C ILE A 325 20.33 16.89 -12.90
N VAL A 326 21.38 17.65 -12.63
CA VAL A 326 21.85 18.75 -13.47
C VAL A 326 22.77 18.18 -14.54
N CYS A 327 22.35 18.28 -15.80
CA CYS A 327 23.07 17.72 -16.94
C CYS A 327 23.74 18.85 -17.74
N ASP A 328 25.00 19.15 -17.40
CA ASP A 328 25.75 20.24 -18.06
C ASP A 328 26.38 19.76 -19.37
N GLY A 329 25.66 19.96 -20.48
CA GLY A 329 26.13 19.60 -21.83
C GLY A 329 26.15 18.10 -22.14
N GLN A 330 25.79 17.25 -21.18
CA GLN A 330 25.59 15.81 -21.38
C GLN A 330 24.09 15.52 -21.47
N LEU A 331 23.69 14.64 -22.39
CA LEU A 331 22.30 14.20 -22.48
C LEU A 331 22.17 12.81 -21.85
N PRO A 332 21.17 12.58 -20.97
CA PRO A 332 20.91 11.24 -20.47
C PRO A 332 20.51 10.29 -21.60
N GLY A 333 20.96 9.05 -21.48
CA GLY A 333 20.70 8.00 -22.46
C GLY A 333 19.31 7.36 -22.31
N PRO A 334 18.93 6.44 -23.21
CA PRO A 334 17.64 5.76 -23.17
C PRO A 334 17.36 4.97 -21.86
N GLU A 335 18.40 4.52 -21.16
CA GLU A 335 18.24 3.88 -19.84
C GLU A 335 17.82 4.89 -18.75
N GLN A 336 18.16 6.17 -18.94
CA GLN A 336 17.90 7.24 -17.99
C GLN A 336 16.57 7.96 -18.31
N THR A 337 16.22 8.06 -19.59
CA THR A 337 14.96 8.65 -20.07
C THR A 337 14.22 7.68 -21.02
N PRO A 338 13.72 6.54 -20.51
CA PRO A 338 13.16 5.47 -21.35
C PRO A 338 11.90 5.87 -22.10
N LEU A 339 11.17 6.89 -21.62
CA LEU A 339 9.92 7.38 -22.20
C LEU A 339 10.11 8.59 -23.13
N PHE A 340 11.32 9.13 -23.23
CA PHE A 340 11.58 10.33 -24.04
C PHE A 340 13.01 10.35 -24.60
N ASP A 341 13.14 10.40 -25.92
CA ASP A 341 14.44 10.48 -26.58
C ASP A 341 14.89 11.95 -26.72
N LEU A 342 15.76 12.38 -25.81
CA LEU A 342 16.31 13.74 -25.79
C LEU A 342 17.20 14.05 -26.99
N THR A 343 17.95 13.05 -27.47
CA THR A 343 18.85 13.22 -28.62
C THR A 343 18.02 13.48 -29.88
N LEU A 344 16.95 12.70 -30.07
CA LEU A 344 16.01 12.90 -31.16
C LEU A 344 15.27 14.23 -31.04
N PHE A 345 14.85 14.61 -29.83
CA PHE A 345 14.17 15.88 -29.59
C PHE A 345 15.04 17.08 -30.00
N PHE A 346 16.26 17.20 -29.46
CA PHE A 346 17.13 18.34 -29.75
C PHE A 346 17.60 18.36 -31.20
N SER A 347 17.94 17.20 -31.80
CA SER A 347 18.30 17.14 -33.22
C SER A 347 17.13 17.54 -34.14
N SER A 348 15.90 17.15 -33.80
CA SER A 348 14.70 17.56 -34.52
C SER A 348 14.41 19.06 -34.35
N LEU A 349 14.65 19.62 -33.16
CA LEU A 349 14.52 21.04 -32.88
C LEU A 349 15.48 21.87 -33.73
N SER A 350 16.77 21.48 -33.77
CA SER A 350 17.78 22.08 -34.66
C SER A 350 17.37 22.03 -36.13
N ALA A 351 16.90 20.87 -36.60
CA ALA A 351 16.50 20.70 -37.99
C ALA A 351 15.29 21.58 -38.36
N ALA A 352 14.30 21.69 -37.46
CA ALA A 352 13.14 22.54 -37.64
C ALA A 352 13.52 24.02 -37.68
N ARG A 353 14.37 24.48 -36.75
CA ARG A 353 14.86 25.86 -36.72
C ARG A 353 15.64 26.23 -37.98
N LYS A 354 16.53 25.35 -38.43
CA LYS A 354 17.28 25.55 -39.67
C LYS A 354 16.37 25.69 -40.89
N LYS A 355 15.27 24.93 -40.95
CA LYS A 355 14.28 25.03 -42.03
C LYS A 355 13.58 26.39 -42.06
N GLU A 356 13.33 26.98 -40.90
CA GLU A 356 12.73 28.31 -40.73
C GLU A 356 13.78 29.43 -40.73
N GLU A 357 15.02 29.14 -41.15
CA GLU A 357 16.14 30.10 -41.19
C GLU A 357 16.47 30.72 -39.81
N LEU A 358 16.14 30.02 -38.73
CA LEU A 358 16.47 30.40 -37.36
C LEU A 358 17.84 29.83 -36.95
N GLN A 359 18.64 30.68 -36.30
CA GLN A 359 19.93 30.30 -35.76
C GLN A 359 19.79 29.54 -34.44
N ASP A 360 20.47 28.41 -34.33
CA ASP A 360 20.45 27.59 -33.12
C ASP A 360 21.17 28.24 -31.95
N ASP A 361 22.20 29.07 -32.19
CA ASP A 361 23.01 29.77 -31.18
C ASP A 361 22.44 31.13 -30.76
N ARG A 362 21.20 31.45 -31.18
CA ARG A 362 20.55 32.71 -30.84
C ARG A 362 20.43 32.91 -29.32
N GLU A 363 20.83 34.10 -28.87
CA GLU A 363 20.52 34.65 -27.55
C GLU A 363 19.38 35.70 -27.65
N PRO A 364 18.47 35.77 -26.67
CA PRO A 364 18.31 34.84 -25.55
C PRO A 364 17.89 33.44 -26.00
N TRP A 365 18.18 32.43 -25.18
CA TRP A 365 17.68 31.07 -25.37
C TRP A 365 16.16 31.04 -25.56
N CYS A 366 15.71 30.11 -26.39
CA CYS A 366 14.35 30.04 -26.91
C CYS A 366 13.59 28.85 -26.31
N PHE A 367 12.27 28.81 -26.52
CA PHE A 367 11.45 27.66 -26.14
C PHE A 367 12.04 26.36 -26.71
N GLY A 368 12.12 25.33 -25.86
CA GLY A 368 12.72 24.05 -26.17
C GLY A 368 14.23 23.97 -25.96
N ASP A 369 14.93 25.08 -25.62
CA ASP A 369 16.38 25.04 -25.36
C ASP A 369 16.75 24.47 -23.98
N ALA A 370 15.81 24.43 -23.03
CA ALA A 370 15.92 23.59 -21.83
C ALA A 370 14.67 22.76 -21.62
N LEU A 371 14.85 21.66 -20.92
CA LEU A 371 13.81 20.73 -20.54
C LEU A 371 14.09 20.21 -19.13
N LEU A 372 13.05 20.12 -18.31
CA LEU A 372 13.06 19.33 -17.08
C LEU A 372 12.25 18.06 -17.34
N TYR A 373 12.93 16.92 -17.38
CA TYR A 373 12.31 15.62 -17.64
C TYR A 373 12.14 14.83 -16.34
N GLY A 374 10.94 14.32 -16.08
CA GLY A 374 10.68 13.35 -15.01
C GLY A 374 9.66 12.31 -15.48
N GLU A 375 9.94 11.03 -15.28
CA GLU A 375 9.02 9.95 -15.66
C GLU A 375 7.73 10.00 -14.82
N VAL A 376 7.90 10.22 -13.52
CA VAL A 376 6.81 10.34 -12.55
C VAL A 376 7.09 11.56 -11.69
N VAL A 377 6.08 12.43 -11.56
CA VAL A 377 6.13 13.65 -10.75
C VAL A 377 4.80 13.80 -10.02
N THR A 378 4.79 14.45 -8.85
CA THR A 378 3.57 14.52 -8.03
C THR A 378 2.51 15.47 -8.59
N SER A 379 2.93 16.55 -9.26
CA SER A 379 2.06 17.56 -9.87
C SER A 379 2.87 18.40 -10.84
N THR A 380 2.46 18.57 -12.09
CA THR A 380 3.17 19.48 -13.02
C THR A 380 2.77 20.95 -12.85
N GLN A 381 1.70 21.24 -12.09
CA GLN A 381 1.17 22.59 -11.91
C GLN A 381 1.74 23.32 -10.70
N THR A 382 2.19 22.58 -9.69
CA THR A 382 2.58 23.14 -8.38
C THR A 382 4.02 22.80 -8.00
N MET A 383 4.78 22.21 -8.93
CA MET A 383 6.10 21.65 -8.61
C MET A 383 7.21 22.70 -8.63
N LEU A 384 7.21 23.58 -9.62
CA LEU A 384 8.21 24.64 -9.74
C LEU A 384 7.50 25.93 -10.17
N ASP A 385 7.38 26.86 -9.23
CA ASP A 385 6.81 28.21 -9.46
C ASP A 385 7.90 29.30 -9.46
N LYS A 386 9.10 28.99 -8.93
CA LYS A 386 10.23 29.93 -8.79
C LYS A 386 10.92 30.39 -10.07
#